data_AF-A0A1E3VUH5-F1
#
_entry.id   AF-A0A1E3VUH5-F1
#
_cell.length_a   1.000
_cell.length_b   1.000
_cell.length_c   1.000
_cell.angle_alpha   90.00
_cell.angle_beta   90.00
_cell.angle_gamma   90.00
#
_symmetry.space_group_name_H-M   'P 1'
#
loop_
_entity.id
_entity.type
_entity.pdbx_description
1 polymer ?
#
loop_
_entity_poly.entity_id
_entity_poly.type
_entity_poly.pdbx_seq_one_letter_code
_entity_poly.pdbx_strand_id
1 'polypeptide(L)'
;MTETNVEAHKDHLRYEQDHLKWSADHMRALAILKRVEAHIFTHEAEIAAHRAEIASHEETIEHGDAHAPTPSEGKHRKMGHTHAASGQNHDRLLTAIADLEKFL
;
A
#
# COMPACT_ATOMS: atom_id res chain seq x y z
N MET A 1 6.28 -56.10 2.23
CA MET A 1 6.30 -54.71 2.72
C MET A 1 6.29 -54.78 4.23
N THR A 2 7.28 -54.22 4.90
CA THR A 2 7.37 -54.20 6.36
C THR A 2 6.48 -53.08 6.93
N GLU A 3 5.90 -53.25 8.12
CA GLU A 3 5.07 -52.22 8.78
C GLU A 3 5.75 -50.85 8.85
N THR A 4 7.07 -50.82 8.99
CA THR A 4 7.91 -49.61 8.95
C THR A 4 7.79 -48.81 7.65
N ASN A 5 7.56 -49.48 6.52
CA ASN A 5 7.41 -48.82 5.21
C ASN A 5 6.01 -48.19 5.06
N VAL A 6 5.00 -48.78 5.68
CA VAL A 6 3.62 -48.26 5.70
C VAL A 6 3.52 -47.00 6.56
N GLU A 7 4.13 -47.00 7.75
CA GLU A 7 4.13 -45.82 8.62
C GLU A 7 4.97 -44.67 8.04
N ALA A 8 6.13 -44.97 7.44
CA ALA A 8 6.93 -43.95 6.75
C ALA A 8 6.15 -43.31 5.58
N HIS A 9 5.35 -44.09 4.86
CA HIS A 9 4.51 -43.56 3.78
C HIS A 9 3.39 -42.65 4.30
N LYS A 10 2.74 -43.00 5.42
CA LYS A 10 1.73 -42.14 6.06
C LYS A 10 2.32 -40.82 6.53
N ASP A 11 3.49 -40.86 7.16
CA ASP A 11 4.20 -39.65 7.59
C ASP A 11 4.57 -38.77 6.40
N HIS A 12 5.06 -39.37 5.31
CA HIS A 12 5.38 -38.63 4.08
C HIS A 12 4.14 -37.91 3.52
N LEU A 13 3.01 -38.60 3.38
CA LEU A 13 1.77 -38.00 2.90
C LEU A 13 1.27 -36.87 3.81
N ARG A 14 1.39 -37.02 5.14
CA ARG A 14 1.07 -35.95 6.09
C ARG A 14 1.95 -34.73 5.85
N TYR A 15 3.27 -34.91 5.73
CA TYR A 15 4.18 -33.80 5.50
C TYR A 15 3.94 -33.11 4.15
N GLU A 16 3.64 -33.86 3.09
CA GLU A 16 3.27 -33.27 1.80
C GLU A 16 2.01 -32.39 1.93
N GLN A 17 1.00 -32.84 2.67
CA GLN A 17 -0.21 -32.05 2.93
C GLN A 17 0.09 -30.79 3.74
N ASP A 18 0.92 -30.89 4.77
CA ASP A 18 1.35 -29.76 5.59
C ASP A 18 2.13 -28.74 4.74
N HIS A 19 3.05 -29.21 3.90
CA HIS A 19 3.81 -28.36 2.98
C HIS A 19 2.90 -27.64 1.98
N LEU A 20 1.90 -28.32 1.41
CA LEU A 20 0.93 -27.70 0.51
C LEU A 20 0.12 -26.61 1.23
N LYS A 21 -0.29 -26.86 2.48
CA LYS A 21 -0.97 -25.87 3.32
C LYS A 21 -0.06 -24.65 3.55
N TRP A 22 1.19 -24.85 3.93
CA TRP A 22 2.15 -23.76 4.14
C TRP A 22 2.42 -22.97 2.86
N SER A 23 2.57 -23.64 1.73
CA SER A 23 2.70 -22.97 0.43
C SER A 23 1.50 -22.08 0.13
N ALA A 24 0.27 -22.55 0.39
CA ALA A 24 -0.93 -21.75 0.21
C ALA A 24 -0.96 -20.53 1.15
N ASP A 25 -0.58 -20.71 2.41
CA ASP A 25 -0.54 -19.62 3.40
C ASP A 25 0.54 -18.58 3.05
N HIS A 26 1.73 -19.00 2.61
CA HIS A 26 2.78 -18.11 2.11
C HIS A 26 2.32 -17.31 0.88
N MET A 27 1.65 -17.95 -0.08
CA MET A 27 1.13 -17.26 -1.26
C MET A 27 0.05 -16.24 -0.88
N ARG A 28 -0.79 -16.54 0.11
CA ARG A 28 -1.77 -15.58 0.65
C ARG A 28 -1.07 -14.38 1.29
N ALA A 29 -0.04 -14.61 2.11
CA ALA A 29 0.73 -13.53 2.73
C ALA A 29 1.41 -12.64 1.67
N LEU A 30 2.03 -13.24 0.65
CA LEU A 30 2.67 -12.50 -0.44
C LEU A 30 1.67 -11.65 -1.21
N ALA A 31 0.46 -12.17 -1.48
CA ALA A 31 -0.59 -11.40 -2.14
C ALA A 31 -1.03 -10.18 -1.32
N ILE A 32 -1.08 -10.31 0.01
CA ILE A 32 -1.39 -9.20 0.90
C ILE A 32 -0.28 -8.14 0.86
N LEU A 33 0.99 -8.55 0.97
CA LEU A 33 2.15 -7.64 0.88
C LEU A 33 2.16 -6.87 -0.44
N LYS A 34 1.86 -7.54 -1.56
CA LYS A 34 1.80 -6.88 -2.88
C LYS A 34 0.68 -5.86 -3.02
N ARG A 35 -0.47 -6.07 -2.36
CA ARG A 35 -1.53 -5.04 -2.32
C ARG A 35 -1.09 -3.82 -1.53
N VAL A 36 -0.45 -4.04 -0.38
CA VAL A 36 0.07 -2.93 0.43
C VAL A 36 1.14 -2.15 -0.32
N GLU A 37 2.07 -2.82 -1.00
CA GLU A 37 3.06 -2.17 -1.86
C GLU A 37 2.40 -1.27 -2.94
N ALA A 38 1.33 -1.75 -3.59
CA ALA A 38 0.59 -0.96 -4.56
C ALA A 38 -0.12 0.27 -3.95
N HIS A 39 -0.63 0.15 -2.73
CA HIS A 39 -1.19 1.29 -2.00
C HIS A 39 -0.13 2.34 -1.66
N ILE A 40 1.07 1.92 -1.26
CA ILE A 40 2.20 2.83 -1.00
C ILE A 40 2.58 3.58 -2.28
N PHE A 41 2.69 2.90 -3.43
CA PHE A 41 3.00 3.57 -4.69
C PHE A 41 1.94 4.58 -5.11
N THR A 42 0.65 4.27 -4.86
CA THR A 42 -0.43 5.22 -5.11
C THR A 42 -0.27 6.48 -4.25
N HIS A 43 0.05 6.28 -2.96
CA HIS A 43 0.24 7.39 -2.04
C HIS A 43 1.45 8.26 -2.39
N GLU A 44 2.56 7.67 -2.82
CA GLU A 44 3.73 8.44 -3.28
C GLU A 44 3.43 9.27 -4.54
N ALA A 45 2.59 8.75 -5.45
CA ALA A 45 2.14 9.53 -6.60
C ALA A 45 1.29 10.74 -6.17
N GLU A 46 0.41 10.58 -5.16
CA GLU A 46 -0.36 11.69 -4.58
C GLU A 46 0.55 12.73 -3.93
N ILE A 47 1.55 12.29 -3.16
CA ILE A 47 2.55 13.20 -2.55
C ILE A 47 3.32 13.97 -3.63
N ALA A 48 3.76 13.30 -4.69
CA ALA A 48 4.48 13.94 -5.78
C ALA A 48 3.62 15.01 -6.48
N ALA A 49 2.34 14.70 -6.73
CA ALA A 49 1.39 15.67 -7.29
C ALA A 49 1.22 16.89 -6.37
N HIS A 50 1.02 16.67 -5.06
CA HIS A 50 0.92 17.76 -4.10
C HIS A 50 2.20 18.61 -4.04
N ARG A 51 3.38 18.01 -4.09
CA ARG A 51 4.66 18.75 -4.12
C ARG A 51 4.77 19.64 -5.35
N ALA A 52 4.36 19.16 -6.52
CA ALA A 52 4.36 19.97 -7.74
C ALA A 52 3.38 21.16 -7.64
N GLU A 53 2.22 20.95 -7.01
CA GLU A 53 1.25 22.02 -6.78
C GLU A 53 1.78 23.08 -5.79
N ILE A 54 2.43 22.65 -4.70
CA ILE A 54 3.10 23.56 -3.75
C ILE A 54 4.13 24.41 -4.47
N ALA A 55 5.01 23.81 -5.28
CA ALA A 55 6.02 24.54 -6.04
C ALA A 55 5.38 25.59 -6.98
N SER A 56 4.27 25.24 -7.65
CA SER A 56 3.54 26.20 -8.48
C SER A 56 2.94 27.37 -7.69
N HIS A 57 2.48 27.11 -6.46
CA HIS A 57 1.96 28.16 -5.57
C HIS A 57 3.08 29.07 -5.05
N GLU A 58 4.21 28.48 -4.63
CA GLU A 58 5.39 29.23 -4.17
C GLU A 58 5.93 30.15 -5.28
N GLU A 59 6.06 29.65 -6.51
CA GLU A 59 6.44 30.45 -7.68
C GLU A 59 5.50 31.66 -7.90
N THR A 60 4.19 31.45 -7.73
CA THR A 60 3.18 32.52 -7.88
C THR A 60 3.30 33.56 -6.76
N ILE A 61 3.70 33.16 -5.55
CA ILE A 61 3.89 34.08 -4.42
C ILE A 61 5.16 34.91 -4.62
N GLU A 62 6.25 34.29 -5.05
CA GLU A 62 7.55 34.97 -5.20
C GLU A 62 7.63 35.87 -6.43
N HIS A 63 6.91 35.52 -7.50
CA HIS A 63 7.01 36.21 -8.80
C HIS A 63 5.69 36.78 -9.32
N GLY A 64 4.60 36.66 -8.55
CA GLY A 64 3.27 37.05 -9.02
C GLY A 64 2.83 36.25 -10.23
N ASP A 65 2.02 36.87 -11.08
CA ASP A 65 1.51 36.34 -12.34
C ASP A 65 2.50 36.45 -13.51
N ALA A 66 3.75 36.86 -13.25
CA ALA A 66 4.78 37.02 -14.27
C ALA A 66 5.25 35.68 -14.90
N HIS A 67 5.12 34.57 -14.16
CA HIS A 67 5.63 33.26 -14.58
C HIS A 67 4.57 32.14 -14.62
N ALA A 68 3.41 32.32 -13.97
CA ALA A 68 2.27 31.40 -14.08
C ALA A 68 0.94 32.11 -13.72
N PRO A 69 -0.19 31.74 -14.35
CA PRO A 69 -1.49 32.31 -14.00
C PRO A 69 -1.89 31.95 -12.57
N THR A 70 -2.33 32.94 -11.80
CA THR A 70 -2.76 32.76 -10.40
C THR A 70 -3.82 31.65 -10.29
N PRO A 71 -3.61 30.62 -9.45
CA PRO A 71 -4.60 29.58 -9.22
C PRO A 71 -5.91 30.21 -8.69
N SER A 72 -7.06 29.79 -9.24
CA SER A 72 -8.35 30.30 -8.75
C SER A 72 -8.64 29.82 -7.33
N GLU A 73 -9.32 30.64 -6.51
CA GLU A 73 -9.75 30.26 -5.15
C GLU A 73 -10.53 28.93 -5.13
N GLY A 74 -11.26 28.62 -6.20
CA GLY A 74 -11.96 27.35 -6.38
C GLY A 74 -11.03 26.14 -6.42
N LYS A 75 -9.83 26.27 -7.02
CA LYS A 75 -8.81 25.22 -6.99
C LYS A 75 -8.27 25.03 -5.58
N HIS A 76 -7.95 26.12 -4.88
CA HIS A 76 -7.41 26.07 -3.52
C HIS A 76 -8.37 25.38 -2.52
N ARG A 77 -9.66 25.73 -2.58
CA ARG A 77 -10.69 25.09 -1.74
C ARG A 77 -10.88 23.62 -2.07
N LYS A 78 -10.86 23.25 -3.36
CA LYS A 78 -10.95 21.85 -3.78
C LYS A 78 -9.74 21.06 -3.28
N MET A 79 -8.56 21.65 -3.36
CA MET A 79 -7.29 21.06 -2.92
C MET A 79 -7.24 20.85 -1.41
N GLY A 80 -7.68 21.83 -0.61
CA GLY A 80 -7.81 21.66 0.84
C GLY A 80 -8.76 20.52 1.21
N HIS A 81 -9.84 20.35 0.45
CA HIS A 81 -10.77 19.24 0.66
C HIS A 81 -10.18 17.88 0.27
N THR A 82 -9.48 17.81 -0.87
CA THR A 82 -8.75 16.61 -1.31
C THR A 82 -7.64 16.23 -0.32
N HIS A 83 -6.91 17.21 0.19
CA HIS A 83 -5.84 17.00 1.17
C HIS A 83 -6.38 16.44 2.50
N ALA A 84 -7.47 17.00 3.01
CA ALA A 84 -8.13 16.49 4.21
C ALA A 84 -8.64 15.04 4.03
N ALA A 85 -9.17 14.72 2.83
CA ALA A 85 -9.59 13.36 2.50
C ALA A 85 -8.39 12.39 2.34
N SER A 86 -7.28 12.84 1.74
CA SER A 86 -6.05 12.04 1.61
C SER A 86 -5.42 11.75 2.97
N GLY A 87 -5.47 12.70 3.93
CA GLY A 87 -5.04 12.45 5.31
C GLY A 87 -5.79 11.30 5.99
N GLN A 88 -7.11 11.23 5.84
CA GLN A 88 -7.90 10.11 6.36
C GLN A 88 -7.56 8.77 5.68
N ASN A 89 -7.22 8.81 4.39
CA ASN A 89 -6.79 7.63 3.66
C ASN A 89 -5.39 7.16 4.09
N HIS A 90 -4.50 8.10 4.42
CA HIS A 90 -3.17 7.83 4.96
C HIS A 90 -3.25 7.09 6.30
N ASP A 91 -4.06 7.59 7.25
CA ASP A 91 -4.24 6.95 8.57
C ASP A 91 -4.81 5.53 8.44
N ARG A 92 -5.76 5.33 7.52
CA ARG A 92 -6.31 4.00 7.21
C ARG A 92 -5.26 3.06 6.62
N LEU A 93 -4.40 3.56 5.72
CA LEU A 93 -3.31 2.77 5.14
C LEU A 93 -2.32 2.33 6.22
N LEU A 94 -1.88 3.25 7.10
CA LEU A 94 -0.97 2.92 8.20
C LEU A 94 -1.57 1.88 9.15
N THR A 95 -2.87 2.01 9.47
CA THR A 95 -3.58 1.01 10.27
C THR A 95 -3.62 -0.35 9.57
N ALA A 96 -3.90 -0.39 8.27
CA ALA A 96 -3.92 -1.62 7.50
C ALA A 96 -2.54 -2.30 7.41
N ILE A 97 -1.47 -1.51 7.33
CA ILE A 97 -0.09 -2.02 7.37
C ILE A 97 0.24 -2.62 8.74
N ALA A 98 -0.07 -1.92 9.83
CA ALA A 98 0.14 -2.43 11.18
C ALA A 98 -0.64 -3.72 11.45
N ASP A 99 -1.86 -3.82 10.90
CA ASP A 99 -2.69 -5.02 11.02
C ASP A 99 -2.14 -6.23 10.27
N LEU A 100 -1.17 -6.06 9.36
CA LEU A 100 -0.51 -7.18 8.69
C LEU A 100 0.31 -8.05 9.65
N GLU A 101 0.80 -7.48 10.76
CA GLU A 101 1.52 -8.25 11.79
C GLU A 101 0.68 -9.38 12.38
N LYS A 102 -0.66 -9.28 12.33
CA LYS A 102 -1.58 -10.33 12.81
C LYS A 102 -1.55 -11.60 11.94
N PHE A 103 -0.94 -11.53 10.76
CA PHE A 103 -0.81 -12.64 9.82
C PHE A 103 0.64 -13.16 9.70
N LEU A 104 1.56 -12.59 10.48
CA LEU A 104 2.95 -13.03 10.64
C LEU A 104 3.10 -13.87 11.92
#